data_AF-A0A1B8XTC6-F1
#
_entry.id   AF-A0A1B8XTC6-F1
#
_cell.length_a   1.000
_cell.length_b   1.000
_cell.length_c   1.000
_cell.angle_alpha   90.00
_cell.angle_beta   90.00
_cell.angle_gamma   90.00
#
_symmetry.space_group_name_H-M   'P 1'
#
loop_
_entity.id
_entity.type
_entity.pdbx_description
1 polymer ?
#
loop_
_entity_poly.entity_id
_entity_poly.type
_entity_poly.pdbx_seq_one_letter_code
_entity_poly.pdbx_strand_id
1 'polypeptide(L)'
;MSLSAIRFGRMPQAEKEKLLAEISSDIDQLNPESADQRVLAKHLYDSYLKSFPLTKAKARAILTGRATDKSPVVIYDMNSLMMGEDQIKGQCQAPEQNKEVAIRIFQRCQSRSVEAVREITEFAKNIPGFVSLDLNDQVTLLKYGVHEIIFTMLASLMNKDGVLIAEGQGFMTREFLKSLRKPFSDFMEPKFEFAIRFNGLELDDSDLAIFIAVIILSG
;
A
#
# COMPACT_ATOMS: atom_id res chain seq x y z
N MET A 1 20.06 -25.06 -53.00
CA MET A 1 20.80 -25.20 -51.73
C MET A 1 21.16 -23.81 -51.23
N SER A 2 20.57 -23.38 -50.11
CA SER A 2 21.08 -22.27 -49.30
C SER A 2 20.81 -22.66 -47.85
N LEU A 3 21.78 -23.37 -47.28
CA LEU A 3 21.77 -23.72 -45.86
C LEU A 3 22.22 -22.48 -45.08
N SER A 4 21.39 -22.05 -44.14
CA SER A 4 21.73 -21.22 -42.98
C SER A 4 22.32 -19.83 -43.25
N ALA A 5 21.45 -18.85 -43.51
CA ALA A 5 21.76 -17.45 -43.25
C ALA A 5 21.66 -17.18 -41.73
N ILE A 6 22.81 -17.01 -41.06
CA ILE A 6 22.88 -16.63 -39.65
C ILE A 6 22.56 -15.13 -39.54
N ARG A 7 21.34 -14.81 -39.08
CA ARG A 7 20.92 -13.44 -38.80
C ARG A 7 21.44 -13.06 -37.40
N PHE A 8 22.61 -12.42 -37.35
CA PHE A 8 23.19 -11.89 -36.11
C PHE A 8 22.14 -11.11 -35.32
N GLY A 9 22.03 -11.42 -34.01
CA GLY A 9 21.13 -10.74 -33.07
C GLY A 9 19.83 -11.47 -32.71
N ARG A 10 19.53 -12.63 -33.31
CA ARG A 10 18.43 -13.51 -32.84
C ARG A 10 19.00 -14.73 -32.14
N MET A 11 18.86 -14.78 -30.82
CA MET A 11 19.20 -15.97 -30.02
C MET A 11 18.41 -17.18 -30.55
N PRO A 12 19.07 -18.30 -30.89
CA PRO A 12 18.42 -19.55 -31.24
C PRO A 12 17.41 -19.96 -30.17
N GLN A 13 16.22 -20.43 -30.56
CA GLN A 13 15.17 -20.85 -29.61
C GLN A 13 15.67 -21.92 -28.62
N ALA A 14 16.51 -22.85 -29.08
CA ALA A 14 17.11 -23.87 -28.22
C ALA A 14 18.07 -23.27 -27.16
N GLU A 15 18.85 -22.24 -27.50
CA GLU A 15 19.69 -21.53 -26.51
C GLU A 15 18.83 -20.72 -25.54
N LYS A 16 17.75 -20.10 -26.02
CA LYS A 16 16.81 -19.37 -25.17
C LYS A 16 16.11 -20.31 -24.18
N GLU A 17 15.63 -21.46 -24.64
CA GLU A 17 15.00 -22.48 -23.81
C GLU A 17 15.99 -23.09 -22.83
N LYS A 18 17.25 -23.31 -23.25
CA LYS A 18 18.32 -23.77 -22.36
C LYS A 18 18.64 -22.75 -21.28
N LEU A 19 18.75 -21.47 -21.61
CA LEU A 19 18.97 -20.40 -20.63
C LEU A 19 17.78 -20.26 -19.67
N LEU A 20 16.53 -20.37 -20.16
CA LEU A 20 15.35 -20.39 -19.31
C LEU A 20 15.32 -21.61 -18.39
N ALA A 21 15.77 -22.77 -18.87
CA ALA A 21 15.88 -23.99 -18.08
C ALA A 21 17.02 -23.90 -17.05
N GLU A 22 18.16 -23.30 -17.39
CA GLU A 22 19.27 -23.03 -16.47
C GLU A 22 18.85 -22.06 -15.36
N ILE A 23 18.18 -20.95 -15.72
CA ILE A 23 17.60 -20.00 -14.75
C ILE A 23 16.55 -20.67 -13.85
N SER A 24 15.68 -21.51 -14.42
CA SER A 24 14.71 -22.29 -13.63
C SER A 24 15.40 -23.29 -12.71
N SER A 25 16.48 -23.94 -13.18
CA SER A 25 17.23 -24.91 -12.38
C SER A 25 18.03 -24.27 -11.25
N ASP A 26 18.52 -23.04 -11.43
CA ASP A 26 19.17 -22.26 -10.37
C ASP A 26 18.16 -21.81 -9.29
N ILE A 27 16.89 -21.60 -9.67
CA ILE A 27 15.78 -21.38 -8.72
C ILE A 27 15.40 -22.67 -7.97
N ASP A 28 15.61 -23.83 -8.60
CA ASP A 28 15.33 -25.14 -8.00
C ASP A 28 16.50 -25.68 -7.15
N GLN A 29 17.75 -25.19 -7.33
CA GLN A 29 18.93 -25.49 -6.50
C GLN A 29 19.00 -24.73 -5.16
N LEU A 30 17.85 -24.26 -4.68
CA LEU A 30 17.77 -23.42 -3.50
C LEU A 30 17.82 -24.28 -2.21
N ASN A 31 18.77 -23.95 -1.32
CA ASN A 31 18.95 -24.53 0.02
C ASN A 31 17.58 -24.67 0.74
N PRO A 32 17.24 -25.79 1.41
CA PRO A 32 15.96 -25.99 2.10
C PRO A 32 15.46 -24.77 2.91
N GLU A 33 16.35 -24.06 3.59
CA GLU A 33 16.04 -22.83 4.34
C GLU A 33 15.42 -21.72 3.47
N SER A 34 15.89 -21.57 2.23
CA SER A 34 15.36 -20.60 1.27
C SER A 34 14.04 -21.04 0.63
N ALA A 35 13.71 -22.35 0.66
CA ALA A 35 12.38 -22.82 0.29
C ALA A 35 11.36 -22.44 1.37
N ASP A 36 11.70 -22.63 2.64
CA ASP A 36 10.84 -22.24 3.77
C ASP A 36 10.60 -20.72 3.82
N GLN A 37 11.64 -19.91 3.57
CA GLN A 37 11.51 -18.45 3.47
C GLN A 37 10.56 -18.02 2.33
N ARG A 38 10.60 -18.69 1.18
CA ARG A 38 9.69 -18.41 0.05
C ARG A 38 8.24 -18.78 0.39
N VAL A 39 8.03 -19.89 1.09
CA VAL A 39 6.70 -20.29 1.57
C VAL A 39 6.15 -19.25 2.56
N LEU A 40 6.98 -18.80 3.51
CA LEU A 40 6.60 -17.74 4.45
C LEU A 40 6.27 -16.42 3.73
N ALA A 41 7.14 -15.97 2.82
CA ALA A 41 6.92 -14.74 2.04
C ALA A 41 5.60 -14.80 1.26
N LYS A 42 5.33 -15.93 0.59
CA LYS A 42 4.07 -16.14 -0.14
C LYS A 42 2.86 -16.12 0.79
N HIS A 43 2.94 -16.79 1.94
CA HIS A 43 1.87 -16.80 2.93
C HIS A 43 1.56 -15.38 3.43
N LEU A 44 2.59 -14.60 3.77
CA LEU A 44 2.42 -13.20 4.18
C LEU A 44 1.81 -12.35 3.07
N TYR A 45 2.23 -12.53 1.82
CA TYR A 45 1.64 -11.84 0.67
C TYR A 45 0.15 -12.18 0.47
N ASP A 46 -0.21 -13.46 0.52
CA ASP A 46 -1.61 -13.88 0.38
C ASP A 46 -2.48 -13.34 1.53
N SER A 47 -1.93 -13.28 2.75
CA SER A 47 -2.60 -12.66 3.89
C SER A 47 -2.73 -11.15 3.74
N TYR A 48 -1.70 -10.47 3.24
CA TYR A 48 -1.72 -9.03 2.95
C TYR A 48 -2.85 -8.68 1.97
N LEU A 49 -2.96 -9.42 0.86
CA LEU A 49 -4.01 -9.19 -0.14
C LEU A 49 -5.43 -9.40 0.40
N LYS A 50 -5.60 -10.27 1.40
CA LYS A 50 -6.89 -10.50 2.07
C LYS A 50 -7.23 -9.39 3.07
N SER A 51 -6.23 -8.89 3.80
CA SER A 51 -6.43 -7.89 4.85
C SER A 51 -6.57 -6.47 4.31
N PHE A 52 -5.95 -6.14 3.18
CA PHE A 52 -5.91 -4.77 2.65
C PHE A 52 -6.57 -4.67 1.26
N PRO A 53 -7.81 -4.15 1.17
CA PRO A 53 -8.57 -4.12 -0.10
C PRO A 53 -7.89 -3.30 -1.22
N LEU A 54 -7.33 -2.14 -0.87
CA LEU A 54 -6.62 -1.25 -1.78
C LEU A 54 -5.10 -1.45 -1.65
N THR A 55 -4.56 -2.31 -2.51
CA THR A 55 -3.12 -2.61 -2.57
C THR A 55 -2.34 -1.49 -3.26
N LYS A 56 -1.01 -1.47 -3.12
CA LYS A 56 -0.12 -0.53 -3.82
C LYS A 56 -0.25 -0.67 -5.32
N ALA A 57 -0.32 -1.88 -5.86
CA ALA A 57 -0.51 -2.10 -7.30
C ALA A 57 -1.80 -1.43 -7.81
N LYS A 58 -2.93 -1.59 -7.09
CA LYS A 58 -4.21 -0.96 -7.43
C LYS A 58 -4.13 0.56 -7.30
N ALA A 59 -3.58 1.07 -6.20
CA ALA A 59 -3.40 2.51 -5.98
C ALA A 59 -2.54 3.15 -7.07
N ARG A 60 -1.45 2.48 -7.48
CA ARG A 60 -0.59 2.93 -8.58
C ARG A 60 -1.31 2.94 -9.92
N ALA A 61 -2.15 1.95 -10.21
CA ALA A 61 -2.96 1.95 -11.42
C ALA A 61 -3.87 3.19 -11.48
N ILE A 62 -4.50 3.55 -10.36
CA ILE A 62 -5.34 4.75 -10.25
C ILE A 62 -4.50 6.02 -10.42
N LEU A 63 -3.41 6.18 -9.66
CA LEU A 63 -2.56 7.37 -9.68
C LEU A 63 -1.86 7.62 -11.03
N THR A 64 -1.68 6.57 -11.84
CA THR A 64 -1.06 6.65 -13.18
C THR A 64 -2.10 6.72 -14.31
N GLY A 65 -3.39 6.76 -13.99
CA GLY A 65 -4.46 6.80 -14.99
C GLY A 65 -4.61 5.51 -15.81
N ARG A 66 -4.08 4.38 -15.30
CA ARG A 66 -4.15 3.06 -15.93
C ARG A 66 -5.28 2.17 -15.39
N ALA A 67 -5.98 2.63 -14.35
CA ALA A 67 -7.15 1.92 -13.83
C ALA A 67 -8.28 1.93 -14.86
N THR A 68 -8.96 0.80 -15.01
CA THR A 68 -10.12 0.62 -15.89
C THR A 68 -11.42 1.14 -15.28
N ASP A 69 -11.42 1.37 -13.97
CA ASP A 69 -12.56 1.92 -13.23
C ASP A 69 -12.69 3.45 -13.38
N LYS A 70 -13.82 3.97 -12.90
CA LYS A 70 -14.10 5.41 -12.86
C LYS A 70 -12.95 6.17 -12.19
N SER A 71 -12.48 7.24 -12.83
CA SER A 71 -11.43 8.11 -12.28
C SER A 71 -11.85 8.71 -10.92
N PRO A 72 -10.90 8.87 -9.99
CA PRO A 72 -11.20 9.40 -8.67
C PRO A 72 -11.70 10.84 -8.75
N VAL A 73 -12.62 11.20 -7.86
CA VAL A 73 -13.05 12.59 -7.68
C VAL A 73 -11.90 13.38 -7.08
N VAL A 74 -11.44 14.42 -7.79
CA VAL A 74 -10.32 15.25 -7.37
C VAL A 74 -10.82 16.36 -6.44
N ILE A 75 -10.26 16.43 -5.23
CA ILE A 75 -10.54 17.46 -4.23
C ILE A 75 -9.32 18.37 -4.12
N TYR A 76 -9.47 19.61 -4.56
CA TYR A 76 -8.41 20.62 -4.60
C TYR A 76 -8.79 21.96 -3.97
N ASP A 77 -10.06 22.13 -3.60
CA ASP A 77 -10.61 23.30 -2.94
C ASP A 77 -11.88 22.94 -2.14
N MET A 78 -12.51 23.95 -1.53
CA MET A 78 -13.73 23.75 -0.73
C MET A 78 -14.93 23.34 -1.59
N ASN A 79 -15.03 23.83 -2.83
CA ASN A 79 -16.16 23.54 -3.72
C ASN A 79 -16.13 22.08 -4.19
N SER A 80 -14.95 21.62 -4.64
CA SER A 80 -14.70 20.22 -5.03
C SER A 80 -14.85 19.26 -3.85
N LEU A 81 -14.49 19.67 -2.63
CA LEU A 81 -14.75 18.88 -1.42
C LEU A 81 -16.26 18.67 -1.21
N MET A 82 -17.06 19.74 -1.24
CA MET A 82 -18.51 19.65 -1.05
C MET A 82 -19.18 18.79 -2.14
N MET A 83 -18.78 18.96 -3.40
CA MET A 83 -19.29 18.16 -4.52
C MET A 83 -18.85 16.69 -4.45
N GLY A 84 -17.63 16.44 -3.97
CA GLY A 84 -17.07 15.09 -3.84
C GLY A 84 -17.67 14.30 -2.68
N GLU A 85 -18.10 14.97 -1.61
CA GLU A 85 -18.75 14.31 -0.48
C GLU A 85 -20.02 13.56 -0.87
N ASP A 86 -20.83 14.12 -1.76
CA ASP A 86 -22.02 13.45 -2.26
C ASP A 86 -21.69 12.24 -3.14
N GLN A 87 -20.56 12.28 -3.84
CA GLN A 87 -20.14 11.23 -4.78
C GLN A 87 -19.37 10.08 -4.12
N ILE A 88 -18.71 10.35 -2.99
CA ILE A 88 -17.88 9.42 -2.22
C ILE A 88 -18.68 8.81 -1.05
N LYS A 89 -20.00 9.09 -0.96
CA LYS A 89 -20.91 8.57 0.08
C LYS A 89 -20.91 7.04 0.13
N GLY A 90 -20.00 6.47 0.91
CA GLY A 90 -19.89 5.03 1.10
C GLY A 90 -19.23 4.61 2.41
N GLN A 91 -18.37 5.43 3.03
CA GLN A 91 -17.65 5.01 4.22
C GLN A 91 -17.47 6.18 5.21
N CYS A 92 -17.94 5.98 6.45
CA CYS A 92 -17.94 6.91 7.58
C CYS A 92 -19.06 7.99 7.58
N GLN A 93 -20.24 7.59 8.08
CA GLN A 93 -21.19 8.53 8.69
C GLN A 93 -20.66 8.98 10.06
N ALA A 94 -19.65 9.86 10.08
CA ALA A 94 -19.41 10.64 11.28
C ALA A 94 -20.55 11.66 11.40
N PRO A 95 -21.17 11.83 12.58
CA PRO A 95 -22.21 12.85 12.74
C PRO A 95 -21.62 14.21 12.41
N GLU A 96 -22.25 14.94 11.48
CA GLU A 96 -21.89 16.29 11.06
C GLU A 96 -22.10 17.28 12.21
N GLN A 97 -21.24 17.23 13.23
CA GLN A 97 -21.35 18.11 14.38
C GLN A 97 -20.54 19.39 14.19
N ASN A 98 -19.57 19.41 13.27
CA ASN A 98 -18.68 20.57 13.09
C ASN A 98 -18.75 21.18 11.69
N LYS A 99 -19.01 22.48 11.63
CA LYS A 99 -19.04 23.28 10.39
C LYS A 99 -17.65 23.49 9.80
N GLU A 100 -16.60 23.28 10.59
CA GLU A 100 -15.23 23.51 10.15
C GLU A 100 -14.66 22.33 9.35
N VAL A 101 -14.31 22.59 8.09
CA VAL A 101 -13.78 21.58 7.15
C VAL A 101 -12.49 20.93 7.64
N ALA A 102 -11.55 21.69 8.19
CA ALA A 102 -10.29 21.13 8.67
C ALA A 102 -10.51 20.09 9.79
N ILE A 103 -11.48 20.35 10.68
CA ILE A 103 -11.88 19.41 11.73
C ILE A 103 -12.56 18.17 11.13
N ARG A 104 -13.45 18.35 10.14
CA ARG A 104 -14.09 17.22 9.44
C ARG A 104 -13.09 16.30 8.75
N ILE A 105 -12.11 16.87 8.04
CA ILE A 105 -11.04 16.09 7.40
C ILE A 105 -10.26 15.31 8.46
N PHE A 106 -9.89 15.96 9.55
CA PHE A 106 -9.20 15.29 10.65
C PHE A 106 -10.00 14.15 11.28
N GLN A 107 -11.30 14.36 11.53
CA GLN A 107 -12.20 13.31 12.04
C GLN A 107 -12.30 12.12 11.07
N ARG A 108 -12.36 12.38 9.76
CA ARG A 108 -12.34 11.31 8.76
C ARG A 108 -11.03 10.53 8.75
N CYS A 109 -9.89 11.23 8.87
CA CYS A 109 -8.60 10.58 9.02
C CYS A 109 -8.59 9.67 10.26
N GLN A 110 -9.12 10.16 11.39
CA GLN A 110 -9.21 9.37 12.63
C GLN A 110 -10.09 8.13 12.45
N SER A 111 -11.29 8.27 11.87
CA SER A 111 -12.18 7.13 11.60
C SER A 111 -11.50 6.11 10.68
N ARG A 112 -10.80 6.58 9.63
CA ARG A 112 -10.06 5.68 8.75
C ARG A 112 -8.90 4.97 9.47
N SER A 113 -8.19 5.64 10.36
CA SER A 113 -7.14 5.01 11.18
C SER A 113 -7.69 3.90 12.06
N VAL A 114 -8.90 4.04 12.62
CA VAL A 114 -9.54 2.97 13.41
C VAL A 114 -9.79 1.73 12.54
N GLU A 115 -10.30 1.90 11.33
CA GLU A 115 -10.48 0.77 10.41
C GLU A 115 -9.13 0.15 9.97
N ALA A 116 -8.11 0.98 9.73
CA ALA A 116 -6.76 0.49 9.43
C ALA A 116 -6.17 -0.35 10.57
N VAL A 117 -6.38 0.05 11.84
CA VAL A 117 -5.97 -0.75 13.00
C VAL A 117 -6.60 -2.15 12.97
N ARG A 118 -7.88 -2.25 12.57
CA ARG A 118 -8.59 -3.54 12.49
C ARG A 118 -8.01 -4.41 11.38
N GLU A 119 -7.78 -3.85 10.20
CA GLU A 119 -7.14 -4.53 9.07
C GLU A 119 -5.74 -5.03 9.42
N ILE A 120 -4.92 -4.19 10.07
CA ILE A 120 -3.56 -4.54 10.52
C ILE A 120 -3.59 -5.64 11.58
N THR A 121 -4.53 -5.56 12.52
CA THR A 121 -4.71 -6.61 13.54
C THR A 121 -5.08 -7.95 12.90
N GLU A 122 -5.94 -7.93 11.88
CA GLU A 122 -6.31 -9.15 11.17
C GLU A 122 -5.13 -9.71 10.35
N PHE A 123 -4.33 -8.86 9.73
CA PHE A 123 -3.08 -9.27 9.10
C PHE A 123 -2.11 -9.90 10.12
N ALA A 124 -1.92 -9.27 11.29
CA ALA A 124 -1.00 -9.73 12.32
C ALA A 124 -1.33 -11.15 12.82
N LYS A 125 -2.61 -11.48 12.99
CA LYS A 125 -3.04 -12.84 13.37
C LYS A 125 -2.66 -13.91 12.35
N ASN A 126 -2.45 -13.52 11.10
CA ASN A 126 -2.03 -14.43 10.04
C ASN A 126 -0.50 -14.59 9.96
N ILE A 127 0.29 -13.81 10.72
CA ILE A 127 1.74 -14.00 10.82
C ILE A 127 2.01 -15.29 11.61
N PRO A 128 2.75 -16.27 11.05
CA PRO A 128 3.07 -17.50 11.75
C PRO A 128 3.75 -17.23 13.11
N GLY A 129 3.19 -17.83 14.17
CA GLY A 129 3.68 -17.69 15.54
C GLY A 129 3.11 -16.50 16.32
N PHE A 130 2.51 -15.49 15.68
CA PHE A 130 2.01 -14.29 16.38
C PHE A 130 0.92 -14.62 17.40
N VAL A 131 -0.09 -15.41 17.00
CA VAL A 131 -1.19 -15.80 17.89
C VAL A 131 -0.77 -16.75 19.03
N SER A 132 0.45 -17.29 18.95
CA SER A 132 1.04 -18.14 19.98
C SER A 132 1.80 -17.35 21.05
N LEU A 133 2.01 -16.04 20.85
CA LEU A 133 2.61 -15.15 21.84
C LEU A 133 1.62 -14.89 23.00
N ASP A 134 2.14 -14.39 24.13
CA ASP A 134 1.29 -13.91 25.22
C ASP A 134 0.33 -12.83 24.70
N LEU A 135 -0.90 -12.81 25.21
CA LEU A 135 -1.90 -11.83 24.77
C LEU A 135 -1.45 -10.38 25.05
N ASN A 136 -0.73 -10.14 26.15
CA ASN A 136 -0.19 -8.80 26.44
C ASN A 136 0.90 -8.42 25.45
N ASP A 137 1.72 -9.36 25.01
CA ASP A 137 2.75 -9.11 23.99
C ASP A 137 2.10 -8.81 22.64
N GLN A 138 1.09 -9.58 22.23
CA GLN A 138 0.32 -9.30 21.00
C GLN A 138 -0.28 -7.88 21.02
N VAL A 139 -0.86 -7.47 22.15
CA VAL A 139 -1.42 -6.12 22.32
C VAL A 139 -0.32 -5.06 22.30
N THR A 140 0.83 -5.32 22.93
CA THR A 140 1.97 -4.40 23.01
C THR A 140 2.57 -4.15 21.63
N LEU A 141 2.88 -5.22 20.89
CA LEU A 141 3.41 -5.19 19.53
C LEU A 141 2.52 -4.34 18.61
N LEU A 142 1.21 -4.58 18.65
CA LEU A 142 0.25 -3.81 17.84
C LEU A 142 0.14 -2.35 18.30
N LYS A 143 0.12 -2.10 19.61
CA LYS A 143 -0.02 -0.76 20.18
C LYS A 143 1.09 0.18 19.70
N TYR A 144 2.33 -0.30 19.60
CA TYR A 144 3.47 0.52 19.19
C TYR A 144 3.74 0.45 17.68
N GLY A 145 3.52 -0.69 17.01
CA GLY A 145 3.80 -0.84 15.58
C GLY A 145 2.73 -0.26 14.64
N VAL A 146 1.46 -0.14 15.07
CA VAL A 146 0.35 0.12 14.12
C VAL A 146 0.47 1.45 13.37
N HIS A 147 0.98 2.51 14.00
CA HIS A 147 1.09 3.81 13.33
C HIS A 147 2.22 3.85 12.29
N GLU A 148 3.32 3.12 12.53
CA GLU A 148 4.40 2.97 11.56
C GLU A 148 3.90 2.25 10.30
N ILE A 149 3.07 1.21 10.49
CA ILE A 149 2.44 0.47 9.42
C ILE A 149 1.43 1.35 8.67
N ILE A 150 0.61 2.13 9.39
CA ILE A 150 -0.32 3.08 8.76
C ILE A 150 0.43 4.05 7.85
N PHE A 151 1.56 4.62 8.28
CA PHE A 151 2.32 5.55 7.43
C PHE A 151 3.04 4.87 6.26
N THR A 152 3.52 3.64 6.47
CA THR A 152 4.08 2.79 5.41
C THR A 152 3.04 2.52 4.32
N MET A 153 1.83 2.12 4.72
CA MET A 153 0.72 1.84 3.80
C MET A 153 0.16 3.11 3.16
N LEU A 154 0.13 4.22 3.90
CA LEU A 154 -0.29 5.52 3.38
C LEU A 154 0.62 6.00 2.24
N ALA A 155 1.93 5.71 2.31
CA ALA A 155 2.86 6.04 1.23
C ALA A 155 2.47 5.39 -0.11
N SER A 156 1.92 4.17 -0.09
CA SER A 156 1.40 3.49 -1.29
C SER A 156 0.24 4.22 -1.96
N LEU A 157 -0.49 5.05 -1.20
CA LEU A 157 -1.63 5.84 -1.67
C LEU A 157 -1.24 7.26 -2.10
N MET A 158 0.04 7.63 -1.99
CA MET A 158 0.54 8.97 -2.24
C MET A 158 1.39 9.07 -3.52
N ASN A 159 1.27 10.22 -4.17
CA ASN A 159 2.27 10.74 -5.09
C ASN A 159 2.74 12.12 -4.62
N LYS A 160 3.56 12.81 -5.42
CA LYS A 160 4.06 14.14 -5.08
C LYS A 160 2.95 15.21 -4.96
N ASP A 161 1.81 14.98 -5.61
CA ASP A 161 0.74 15.95 -5.82
C ASP A 161 -0.46 15.73 -4.88
N GLY A 162 -0.58 14.57 -4.24
CA GLY A 162 -1.71 14.27 -3.36
C GLY A 162 -1.84 12.80 -2.95
N VAL A 163 -2.97 12.48 -2.34
CA VAL A 163 -3.24 11.19 -1.69
C VAL A 163 -4.61 10.64 -2.13
N LEU A 164 -4.68 9.34 -2.37
CA LEU A 164 -5.95 8.64 -2.57
C LEU A 164 -6.71 8.50 -1.24
N ILE A 165 -8.02 8.70 -1.30
CA ILE A 165 -8.94 8.55 -0.18
C ILE A 165 -10.12 7.66 -0.56
N ALA A 166 -10.86 7.18 0.44
CA ALA A 166 -12.08 6.38 0.26
C ALA A 166 -11.88 5.22 -0.74
N GLU A 167 -10.92 4.35 -0.45
CA GLU A 167 -10.57 3.19 -1.29
C GLU A 167 -10.24 3.53 -2.77
N GLY A 168 -9.71 4.74 -3.00
CA GLY A 168 -9.31 5.19 -4.34
C GLY A 168 -10.43 5.87 -5.12
N GLN A 169 -11.59 6.11 -4.52
CA GLN A 169 -12.69 6.86 -5.13
C GLN A 169 -12.44 8.37 -5.16
N GLY A 170 -11.57 8.88 -4.29
CA GLY A 170 -11.19 10.28 -4.25
C GLY A 170 -9.67 10.48 -4.30
N PHE A 171 -9.25 11.64 -4.80
CA PHE A 171 -7.87 12.09 -4.74
C PHE A 171 -7.82 13.50 -4.15
N MET A 172 -7.22 13.63 -2.97
CA MET A 172 -7.08 14.92 -2.30
C MET A 172 -5.70 15.50 -2.56
N THR A 173 -5.64 16.73 -3.08
CA THR A 173 -4.36 17.34 -3.44
C THR A 173 -3.56 17.74 -2.20
N ARG A 174 -2.24 17.64 -2.30
CA ARG A 174 -1.31 18.07 -1.27
C ARG A 174 -1.43 19.57 -0.99
N GLU A 175 -1.58 20.37 -2.04
CA GLU A 175 -1.74 21.83 -1.90
C GLU A 175 -3.05 22.19 -1.18
N PHE A 176 -4.15 21.47 -1.44
CA PHE A 176 -5.38 21.66 -0.67
C PHE A 176 -5.18 21.34 0.81
N LEU A 177 -4.53 20.20 1.13
CA LEU A 177 -4.22 19.82 2.51
C LEU A 177 -3.33 20.87 3.21
N LYS A 178 -2.34 21.42 2.50
CA LYS A 178 -1.48 22.51 3.00
C LYS A 178 -2.23 23.83 3.20
N SER A 179 -3.31 24.07 2.45
CA SER A 179 -4.13 25.29 2.55
C SER A 179 -5.04 25.33 3.78
N LEU A 180 -5.23 24.19 4.46
CA LEU A 180 -6.04 24.12 5.67
C LEU A 180 -5.46 25.00 6.78
N ARG A 181 -6.30 25.47 7.71
CA ARG A 181 -5.80 26.27 8.84
C ARG A 181 -4.85 25.45 9.71
N LYS A 182 -3.95 26.15 10.41
CA LYS A 182 -3.13 25.52 11.46
C LYS A 182 -4.01 24.95 12.60
N PRO A 183 -3.61 23.83 13.21
CA PRO A 183 -2.39 23.04 12.94
C PRO A 183 -2.54 22.00 11.80
N PHE A 184 -3.66 21.97 11.08
CA PHE A 184 -3.97 20.90 10.12
C PHE A 184 -3.12 20.94 8.84
N SER A 185 -2.69 22.13 8.40
CA SER A 185 -1.74 22.29 7.28
C SER A 185 -0.45 21.49 7.47
N ASP A 186 0.00 21.37 8.72
CA ASP A 186 1.32 20.83 9.06
C ASP A 186 1.25 19.31 9.33
N PHE A 187 0.04 18.74 9.39
CA PHE A 187 -0.18 17.35 9.80
C PHE A 187 0.27 16.34 8.73
N MET A 188 -0.08 16.60 7.46
CA MET A 188 0.13 15.69 6.34
C MET A 188 1.48 15.87 5.64
N GLU A 189 2.06 17.07 5.71
CA GLU A 189 3.28 17.39 4.96
C GLU A 189 4.46 16.45 5.25
N PRO A 190 4.77 16.09 6.52
CA PRO A 190 5.84 15.13 6.79
C PRO A 190 5.57 13.73 6.20
N LYS A 191 4.29 13.36 6.02
CA LYS A 191 3.91 12.05 5.48
C LYS A 191 4.10 12.04 3.97
N PHE A 192 3.85 13.16 3.29
CA PHE A 192 4.22 13.31 1.88
C PHE A 192 5.73 13.25 1.67
N GLU A 193 6.52 13.93 2.51
CA GLU A 193 7.98 13.88 2.43
C GLU A 193 8.53 12.46 2.63
N PHE A 194 8.01 11.75 3.64
CA PHE A 194 8.30 10.33 3.84
C PHE A 194 7.90 9.50 2.62
N ALA A 195 6.66 9.65 2.14
CA ALA A 195 6.12 8.86 1.04
C ALA A 195 6.91 9.04 -0.25
N ILE A 196 7.40 10.25 -0.56
CA ILE A 196 8.24 10.50 -1.74
C ILE A 196 9.53 9.70 -1.65
N ARG A 197 10.22 9.72 -0.49
CA ARG A 197 11.47 8.98 -0.30
C ARG A 197 11.24 7.47 -0.28
N PHE A 198 10.25 7.02 0.49
CA PHE A 198 9.92 5.61 0.64
C PHE A 198 9.46 4.98 -0.67
N ASN A 199 8.66 5.71 -1.47
CA ASN A 199 8.26 5.24 -2.79
C ASN A 199 9.41 5.21 -3.80
N GLY A 200 10.49 5.96 -3.58
CA GLY A 200 11.71 5.88 -4.37
C GLY A 200 12.47 4.55 -4.21
N LEU A 201 12.10 3.72 -3.22
CA LEU A 201 12.60 2.35 -3.07
C LEU A 201 11.90 1.35 -4.00
N GLU A 202 10.83 1.76 -4.67
CA GLU A 202 10.10 0.95 -5.66
C GLU A 202 9.57 -0.40 -5.18
N LEU A 203 9.41 -0.58 -3.86
CA LEU A 203 8.86 -1.80 -3.25
C LEU A 203 7.48 -2.15 -3.81
N ASP A 204 7.20 -3.43 -4.01
CA ASP A 204 5.87 -3.92 -4.40
C ASP A 204 5.04 -4.41 -3.20
N ASP A 205 3.84 -4.93 -3.46
CA ASP A 205 2.95 -5.43 -2.41
C ASP A 205 3.53 -6.66 -1.67
N SER A 206 4.38 -7.47 -2.33
CA SER A 206 5.03 -8.63 -1.71
C SER A 206 6.15 -8.22 -0.76
N ASP A 207 6.95 -7.22 -1.15
CA ASP A 207 7.95 -6.60 -0.27
C ASP A 207 7.29 -5.97 0.96
N LEU A 208 6.21 -5.23 0.75
CA LEU A 208 5.49 -4.55 1.82
C LEU A 208 4.87 -5.53 2.82
N ALA A 209 4.35 -6.67 2.36
CA ALA A 209 3.79 -7.69 3.24
C ALA A 209 4.82 -8.19 4.27
N ILE A 210 6.06 -8.42 3.83
CA ILE A 210 7.15 -8.84 4.72
C ILE A 210 7.58 -7.67 5.61
N PHE A 211 7.75 -6.48 5.02
CA PHE A 211 8.22 -5.30 5.75
C PHE A 211 7.29 -4.92 6.92
N ILE A 212 5.96 -4.91 6.72
CA ILE A 212 5.03 -4.61 7.81
C ILE A 212 4.95 -5.73 8.85
N ALA A 213 5.18 -6.99 8.47
CA ALA A 213 5.27 -8.09 9.42
C ALA A 213 6.49 -7.93 10.35
N VAL A 214 7.63 -7.46 9.82
CA VAL A 214 8.82 -7.14 10.61
C VAL A 214 8.53 -6.00 11.60
N ILE A 215 7.81 -4.95 11.18
CA ILE A 215 7.40 -3.86 12.08
C ILE A 215 6.53 -4.39 13.22
N ILE A 216 5.54 -5.24 12.92
CA ILE A 216 4.67 -5.84 13.95
C ILE A 216 5.49 -6.61 14.97
N LEU A 217 6.45 -7.42 14.53
CA LEU A 217 7.26 -8.26 15.41
C LEU A 217 8.39 -7.49 16.14
N SER A 218 8.46 -6.16 15.98
CA SER A 218 9.45 -5.29 16.62
C SER A 218 8.85 -4.26 17.58
N GLY A 219 7.51 -4.19 17.67
CA GLY A 219 6.77 -3.22 18.49
C GLY A 219 6.79 -3.47 20.00
#